data_AF-A0A149ZUP0-F1
#
_entry.id   AF-A0A149ZUP0-F1
#
_cell.length_a   1.000
_cell.length_b   1.000
_cell.length_c   1.000
_cell.angle_alpha   90.00
_cell.angle_beta   90.00
_cell.angle_gamma   90.00
#
_symmetry.space_group_name_H-M   'P 1'
#
loop_
_entity.id
_entity.type
_entity.pdbx_description
1 polymer ?
#
loop_
_entity_poly.entity_id
_entity_poly.type
_entity_poly.pdbx_seq_one_letter_code
_entity_poly.pdbx_strand_id
1 'polypeptide(L)'
;MTSTKPHVRSKRDDDLVVEFGNRWALFGGGSAEDIFVTFGWTEAQYFERLQVLAGRRFPPLDDTLRQRLLAVCAERLPRIDHPPSPAAQGHVDDSESRPTARPSPH
;
A
#
# COMPACT_ATOMS: atom_id res chain seq x y z
N MET A 1 -6.88 -18.77 -7.02
CA MET A 1 -6.34 -17.45 -6.67
C MET A 1 -5.89 -16.76 -7.95
N THR A 2 -6.42 -15.57 -8.19
CA THR A 2 -6.53 -14.91 -9.52
C THR A 2 -5.18 -14.76 -10.23
N SER A 3 -5.05 -15.41 -11.38
CA SER A 3 -3.94 -15.24 -12.31
C SER A 3 -4.04 -13.85 -12.94
N THR A 4 -3.26 -12.89 -12.43
CA THR A 4 -3.08 -11.58 -13.06
C THR A 4 -2.43 -11.80 -14.42
N LYS A 5 -3.22 -11.63 -15.48
CA LYS A 5 -2.72 -11.61 -16.86
C LYS A 5 -1.61 -10.54 -16.97
N PRO A 6 -0.45 -10.85 -17.58
CA PRO A 6 0.56 -9.83 -17.83
C PRO A 6 -0.01 -8.88 -18.89
N HIS A 7 -0.47 -7.71 -18.45
CA HIS A 7 -0.78 -6.62 -19.36
C HIS A 7 0.52 -6.23 -20.05
N VAL A 8 0.56 -6.27 -21.39
CA VAL A 8 1.71 -5.79 -22.17
C VAL A 8 1.80 -4.29 -21.95
N ARG A 9 2.62 -3.87 -20.97
CA ARG A 9 2.79 -2.46 -20.58
C ARG A 9 3.58 -1.71 -21.65
N SER A 10 3.06 -0.55 -22.04
CA SER A 10 3.64 0.32 -23.06
C SER A 10 4.46 1.45 -22.40
N LYS A 11 5.40 2.06 -23.12
CA LYS A 11 6.23 3.16 -22.58
C LYS A 11 5.43 4.35 -22.03
N ARG A 12 4.25 4.64 -22.60
CA ARG A 12 3.31 5.67 -22.10
C ARG A 12 2.78 5.38 -20.69
N ASP A 13 2.59 4.10 -20.39
CA ASP A 13 2.12 3.64 -19.08
C ASP A 13 3.20 3.86 -18.02
N ASP A 14 4.48 3.64 -18.38
CA ASP A 14 5.62 3.96 -17.52
C ASP A 14 5.76 5.46 -17.24
N ASP A 15 5.56 6.31 -18.26
CA ASP A 15 5.55 7.78 -18.09
C ASP A 15 4.45 8.21 -17.10
N LEU A 16 3.23 7.68 -17.26
CA LEU A 16 2.10 7.99 -16.37
C LEU A 16 2.35 7.53 -14.92
N VAL A 17 2.99 6.37 -14.72
CA VAL A 17 3.37 5.89 -13.39
C VAL A 17 4.33 6.87 -12.71
N VAL A 18 5.31 7.38 -13.45
CA VAL A 18 6.27 8.34 -12.94
C VAL A 18 5.61 9.70 -12.65
N GLU A 19 4.78 10.21 -13.56
CA GLU A 19 4.07 11.48 -13.38
C GLU A 19 3.13 11.44 -12.17
N PHE A 20 2.39 10.34 -12.01
CA PHE A 20 1.54 10.12 -10.85
C PHE A 20 2.39 10.07 -9.57
N GLY A 21 3.47 9.29 -9.56
CA GLY A 21 4.40 9.23 -8.43
C GLY A 21 4.93 10.61 -8.03
N ASN A 22 5.32 11.43 -9.01
CA ASN A 22 5.78 12.80 -8.78
C ASN A 22 4.70 13.68 -8.13
N ARG A 23 3.48 13.66 -8.68
CA ARG A 23 2.34 14.44 -8.15
C ARG A 23 2.06 14.12 -6.68
N TRP A 24 2.19 12.85 -6.30
CA TRP A 24 1.88 12.37 -4.95
C TRP A 24 3.10 12.21 -4.04
N ALA A 25 4.31 12.53 -4.51
CA ALA A 25 5.54 12.39 -3.74
C ALA A 25 5.52 13.23 -2.44
N LEU A 26 4.83 14.38 -2.46
CA LEU A 26 4.65 15.24 -1.29
C LEU A 26 3.79 14.62 -0.19
N PHE A 27 2.88 13.72 -0.57
CA PHE A 27 1.90 13.08 0.33
C PHE A 27 2.27 11.64 0.71
N GLY A 28 3.46 11.17 0.32
CA GLY A 28 3.91 9.81 0.61
C GLY A 28 3.33 8.75 -0.34
N GLY A 29 3.01 9.14 -1.56
CA GLY A 29 2.44 8.26 -2.59
C GLY A 29 0.91 8.32 -2.66
N GLY A 30 0.34 8.08 -3.84
CA GLY A 30 -1.12 8.09 -4.04
C GLY A 30 -1.81 6.97 -3.27
N SER A 31 -3.11 7.12 -3.02
CA SER A 31 -3.90 6.11 -2.31
C SER A 31 -4.14 4.87 -3.18
N ALA A 32 -4.42 3.73 -2.55
CA ALA A 32 -4.77 2.50 -3.28
C ALA A 32 -5.99 2.69 -4.20
N GLU A 33 -6.96 3.51 -3.79
CA GLU A 33 -8.16 3.82 -4.58
C GLU A 33 -7.82 4.68 -5.80
N ASP A 34 -7.04 5.75 -5.64
CA ASP A 34 -6.61 6.60 -6.76
C ASP A 34 -5.77 5.80 -7.77
N ILE A 35 -4.91 4.90 -7.29
CA ILE A 35 -4.11 4.00 -8.13
C ILE A 35 -5.03 3.06 -8.92
N PHE A 36 -6.01 2.45 -8.25
CA PHE A 36 -6.94 1.53 -8.89
C PHE A 36 -7.83 2.24 -9.92
N VAL A 37 -8.32 3.45 -9.62
CA VAL A 37 -9.12 4.25 -10.55
C VAL A 37 -8.30 4.70 -11.76
N THR A 38 -7.04 5.10 -11.54
CA THR A 38 -6.20 5.65 -12.61
C THR A 38 -5.63 4.56 -13.52
N PHE A 39 -5.16 3.44 -12.95
CA PHE A 39 -4.40 2.41 -13.65
C PHE A 39 -5.12 1.05 -13.72
N GLY A 40 -6.14 0.82 -12.91
CA GLY A 40 -6.77 -0.50 -12.75
C GLY A 40 -5.87 -1.50 -12.02
N TRP A 41 -4.84 -1.03 -11.32
CA TRP A 41 -3.85 -1.87 -10.65
C TRP A 41 -4.03 -1.86 -9.14
N THR A 42 -3.51 -2.89 -8.49
CA THR A 42 -3.36 -2.85 -7.04
C THR A 42 -2.24 -1.90 -6.63
N GLU A 43 -2.33 -1.40 -5.39
CA GLU A 43 -1.31 -0.54 -4.80
C GLU A 43 0.10 -1.18 -4.89
N ALA A 44 0.22 -2.49 -4.62
CA ALA A 44 1.47 -3.25 -4.74
C ALA A 44 2.05 -3.17 -6.17
N GLN A 45 1.25 -3.50 -7.18
CA GLN A 45 1.69 -3.54 -8.58
C GLN A 45 2.19 -2.18 -9.08
N TYR A 46 1.58 -1.11 -8.60
CA TYR A 46 1.99 0.25 -8.88
C TYR A 46 3.33 0.58 -8.22
N PHE A 47 3.47 0.35 -6.90
CA PHE A 47 4.72 0.68 -6.19
C PHE A 47 5.91 -0.19 -6.59
N GLU A 48 5.69 -1.46 -6.93
CA GLU A 48 6.72 -2.33 -7.52
C GLU A 48 7.20 -1.75 -8.86
N ARG A 49 6.26 -1.29 -9.70
CA ARG A 49 6.61 -0.72 -11.00
C ARG A 49 7.35 0.60 -10.85
N LEU A 50 6.87 1.47 -9.97
CA LEU A 50 7.50 2.75 -9.66
C LEU A 50 8.93 2.56 -9.13
N GLN A 51 9.18 1.54 -8.30
CA GLN A 51 10.51 1.20 -7.82
C GLN A 51 11.45 0.79 -8.96
N VAL A 52 10.98 -0.05 -9.89
CA VAL A 52 11.76 -0.45 -11.08
C VAL A 52 12.08 0.75 -11.97
N LEU A 53 11.11 1.64 -12.21
CA LEU A 53 11.28 2.82 -13.05
C LEU A 53 12.23 3.85 -12.42
N ALA A 54 12.08 4.09 -11.12
CA ALA A 54 13.01 4.94 -10.36
C ALA A 54 14.42 4.35 -10.33
N GLY A 55 14.56 3.02 -10.25
CA GLY A 55 15.85 2.32 -10.25
C GLY A 55 16.58 2.32 -11.61
N ARG A 56 15.85 2.31 -12.74
CA ARG A 56 16.43 2.28 -14.09
C ARG A 56 16.96 3.62 -14.60
N ARG A 57 16.95 4.68 -13.76
CA ARG A 57 17.38 6.03 -14.13
C ARG A 57 16.61 6.54 -15.36
N PHE A 58 15.28 6.51 -15.27
CA PHE A 58 14.39 6.98 -16.32
C PHE A 58 14.54 8.52 -16.47
N PRO A 59 15.07 9.04 -17.59
CA PRO A 59 15.24 10.48 -17.78
C PRO A 59 13.87 11.14 -18.07
N PRO A 60 13.57 12.35 -17.56
CA PRO A 60 14.41 13.28 -16.80
C PRO A 60 13.97 13.37 -15.32
N LEU A 61 13.99 12.26 -14.58
CA LEU A 61 13.75 12.30 -13.13
C LEU A 61 14.96 12.87 -12.38
N ASP A 62 14.79 14.02 -11.74
CA ASP A 62 15.75 14.57 -10.77
C ASP A 62 16.16 13.53 -9.72
N ASP A 63 17.43 13.52 -9.35
CA ASP A 63 17.97 12.56 -8.36
C ASP A 63 17.28 12.69 -7.00
N THR A 64 16.93 13.91 -6.57
CA THR A 64 16.17 14.15 -5.32
C THR A 64 14.77 13.54 -5.36
N LEU A 65 14.06 13.74 -6.47
CA LEU A 65 12.72 13.16 -6.66
C LEU A 65 12.80 11.64 -6.70
N ARG A 66 13.79 11.09 -7.41
CA ARG A 66 14.04 9.65 -7.48
C ARG A 66 14.26 9.04 -6.10
N GLN A 67 15.12 9.65 -5.26
CA GLN A 67 15.35 9.16 -3.91
C GLN A 67 14.08 9.22 -3.06
N ARG A 68 13.26 10.27 -3.22
CA ARG A 68 11.98 10.39 -2.53
C ARG A 68 11.00 9.30 -2.95
N LEU A 69 10.87 9.02 -4.24
CA LEU A 69 10.02 7.95 -4.76
C LEU A 69 10.47 6.57 -4.26
N LEU A 70 11.78 6.31 -4.27
CA LEU A 70 12.34 5.06 -3.73
C LEU A 70 12.08 4.90 -2.23
N ALA A 71 12.20 5.99 -1.45
CA ALA A 71 11.88 5.98 -0.02
C ALA A 71 10.40 5.65 0.23
N VAL A 72 9.49 6.25 -0.56
CA VAL A 72 8.06 5.94 -0.48
C VAL A 72 7.78 4.47 -0.81
N CYS A 73 8.38 3.93 -1.88
CA CYS A 73 8.25 2.52 -2.23
C CYS A 73 8.75 1.61 -1.08
N ALA A 74 9.90 1.93 -0.49
CA ALA A 74 10.49 1.15 0.61
C ALA A 74 9.61 1.13 1.87
N GLU A 75 8.91 2.23 2.17
CA GLU A 75 7.98 2.31 3.30
C GLU A 75 6.65 1.61 3.04
N ARG A 76 6.15 1.66 1.79
CA ARG A 76 4.81 1.15 1.42
C ARG A 76 4.78 -0.33 1.07
N LEU A 77 5.77 -0.84 0.33
CA LEU A 77 5.77 -2.23 -0.14
C LEU A 77 5.67 -3.26 1.01
N PRO A 78 6.46 -3.15 2.10
CA PRO A 78 6.30 -4.03 3.26
C PRO A 78 4.93 -3.88 3.94
N ARG A 79 4.34 -2.69 3.87
CA ARG A 79 3.03 -2.43 4.45
C ARG A 79 1.87 -3.06 3.67
N ILE A 80 2.07 -3.35 2.39
CA ILE A 80 1.05 -3.96 1.55
C ILE A 80 1.13 -5.49 1.62
N ASP A 81 2.35 -6.03 1.79
CA ASP A 81 2.58 -7.47 1.89
C ASP A 81 2.12 -8.05 3.24
N HIS A 82 2.19 -7.28 4.33
CA HIS A 82 1.56 -7.69 5.58
C HIS A 82 0.04 -7.47 5.51
N PRO A 83 -0.79 -8.49 5.83
CA PRO A 83 -2.21 -8.25 6.06
C PRO A 83 -2.36 -7.22 7.19
N PRO A 84 -3.38 -6.35 7.15
CA PRO A 84 -3.60 -5.36 8.19
C PRO A 84 -3.61 -6.07 9.53
N SER A 85 -2.57 -5.85 10.34
CA SER A 85 -2.55 -6.35 11.69
C SER A 85 -3.77 -5.74 12.40
N PRO A 86 -4.68 -6.54 12.99
CA PRO A 86 -5.88 -6.04 13.66
C PRO A 86 -5.59 -5.22 14.94
N ALA A 87 -4.36 -4.74 15.14
CA ALA A 87 -3.91 -4.01 16.32
C ALA A 87 -4.40 -2.55 16.43
N ALA A 88 -5.37 -2.14 15.60
CA ALA A 88 -6.04 -0.85 15.73
C ALA A 88 -7.56 -0.98 16.01
N GLN A 89 -8.02 -2.11 16.52
CA GLN A 89 -9.33 -2.17 17.18
C GLN A 89 -9.16 -1.98 18.68
N GLY A 90 -9.77 -0.91 19.19
CA GLY A 90 -9.76 -0.53 20.59
C GLY A 90 -10.13 -1.68 21.50
N HIS A 91 -9.24 -1.96 22.44
CA HIS A 91 -9.58 -2.61 23.69
C HIS A 91 -10.46 -1.63 24.48
N VAL A 92 -11.76 -1.63 24.18
CA VAL A 92 -12.77 -1.14 25.10
C VAL A 92 -12.96 -2.23 26.15
N ASP A 93 -12.60 -1.87 27.37
CA ASP A 93 -12.91 -2.57 28.61
C ASP A 93 -14.41 -2.89 28.67
N ASP A 94 -14.74 -4.18 28.73
CA ASP A 94 -16.00 -4.63 29.31
C ASP A 94 -15.69 -5.80 30.25
N SER A 95 -15.20 -5.43 31.42
CA SER A 95 -15.11 -6.33 32.57
C SER A 95 -16.48 -6.48 33.23
N GLU A 96 -17.52 -6.94 32.51
CA GLU A 96 -18.76 -7.41 33.12
C GLU A 96 -18.93 -8.90 32.88
N SER A 97 -18.36 -9.71 33.78
CA SER A 97 -18.76 -11.10 33.93
C SER A 97 -18.48 -11.59 35.34
N ARG A 98 -19.51 -11.58 36.18
CA ARG A 98 -19.64 -12.67 37.15
C ARG A 98 -21.05 -13.24 37.14
N PRO A 99 -21.25 -14.42 36.50
CA PRO A 99 -22.53 -15.09 36.51
C PRO A 99 -22.79 -15.76 37.86
N THR A 100 -24.09 -15.81 38.17
CA THR A 100 -24.78 -16.50 39.24
C THR A 100 -24.33 -17.97 39.36
N ALA A 101 -23.93 -18.39 40.56
CA ALA A 101 -23.83 -19.81 40.90
C ALA A 101 -24.21 -20.03 42.36
N ARG A 102 -25.42 -20.56 42.55
CA ARG A 102 -25.96 -21.08 43.80
C ARG A 102 -25.48 -22.52 43.95
N PRO A 103 -25.00 -22.93 45.12
CA PRO A 103 -25.24 -24.31 45.55
C PRO A 103 -25.71 -24.38 47.03
N SER A 104 -26.92 -24.92 47.23
CA SER A 104 -27.25 -25.79 48.39
C SER A 104 -26.88 -27.22 47.97
N PRO A 105 -26.50 -28.21 48.82
CA PRO A 105 -27.08 -28.61 50.13
C PRO A 105 -25.95 -28.89 51.17
N HIS A 106 -26.10 -29.44 52.40
CA HIS A 106 -27.02 -30.40 53.01
C HIS A 106 -26.94 -30.28 54.55
#